data_AF-C3YIT7-F1
#
_entry.id   AF-C3YIT7-F1
#
_cell.length_a   1.000
_cell.length_b   1.000
_cell.length_c   1.000
_cell.angle_alpha   90.00
_cell.angle_beta   90.00
_cell.angle_gamma   90.00
#
_symmetry.space_group_name_H-M   'P 1'
#
loop_
_entity.id
_entity.type
_entity.pdbx_description
1 polymer ?
#
loop_
_entity_poly.entity_id
_entity_poly.type
_entity_poly.pdbx_seq_one_letter_code
_entity_poly.pdbx_strand_id
1 'polypeptide(L)'
;MATTNAFPLLLVLVLLGLHCGCLGQSEEPRLIDLTWTMEEGMNMYPTHAEYRFTIVYRGNQTGGYYLESNEIAMNEHTGTHIDAPAHFVPGAWKLDQIPLGHLTGPGVMIDVRDKIGDNTDYAVTKQDLQDWEREYGRIPEGGIIMSWGEQFFEEGPVPYLGSDQKNASLLHSPGLHPDAAQWLVDNRDVKVIGFDTISADTGDSTTYPTHKILLPNNIIIIENVGHLNEMPPTGSTVYAMPIKIGDGSGAPTRVFAIIDDRTSAAGLTTPDFILILASAIMLIVQAM
;
A
#
# COMPACT_ATOMS: atom_id res chain seq x y z
N MET A 1 -25.63 60.47 -27.19
CA MET A 1 -24.77 59.43 -27.80
C MET A 1 -23.82 58.95 -26.72
N ALA A 2 -24.17 57.88 -26.03
CA ALA A 2 -23.28 57.20 -25.08
C ALA A 2 -23.02 55.82 -25.66
N THR A 3 -21.81 55.60 -26.14
CA THR A 3 -21.35 54.29 -26.64
C THR A 3 -21.07 53.43 -25.42
N THR A 4 -21.97 52.49 -25.10
CA THR A 4 -21.72 51.46 -24.09
C THR A 4 -20.65 50.52 -24.62
N ASN A 5 -19.43 50.61 -24.06
CA ASN A 5 -18.31 49.73 -24.38
C ASN A 5 -18.63 48.31 -23.89
N ALA A 6 -19.10 47.43 -24.79
CA ALA A 6 -19.32 46.00 -24.53
C ALA A 6 -18.01 45.19 -24.43
N PHE A 7 -16.86 45.84 -24.62
CA PHE A 7 -15.53 45.24 -24.65
C PHE A 7 -15.08 44.56 -23.33
N PRO A 8 -15.37 45.10 -22.11
CA PRO A 8 -14.93 44.48 -20.86
C PRO A 8 -15.64 43.15 -20.58
N LEU A 9 -16.94 43.06 -20.90
CA LEU A 9 -17.75 41.87 -20.63
C LEU A 9 -17.37 40.70 -21.54
N LEU A 10 -17.04 40.99 -22.80
CA LEU A 10 -16.58 39.97 -23.75
C LEU A 10 -15.19 39.44 -23.38
N LEU A 11 -14.29 40.30 -22.89
CA LEU A 11 -12.96 39.87 -22.43
C LEU A 11 -13.05 39.01 -21.16
N VAL A 12 -13.93 39.36 -20.22
CA VAL A 12 -14.19 38.55 -19.00
C VAL A 12 -14.80 37.19 -19.38
N LEU A 13 -15.73 37.13 -20.32
CA LEU A 13 -16.31 35.87 -20.81
C LEU A 13 -15.30 35.01 -21.58
N VAL A 14 -14.39 35.62 -22.35
CA VAL A 14 -13.31 34.90 -23.04
C VAL A 14 -12.27 34.40 -22.05
N LEU A 15 -11.94 35.15 -21.00
CA LEU A 15 -11.03 34.70 -19.93
C LEU A 15 -11.67 33.58 -19.08
N LEU A 16 -12.97 33.67 -18.77
CA LEU A 16 -13.72 32.58 -18.12
C LEU A 16 -13.85 31.35 -19.02
N GLY A 17 -14.07 31.55 -20.33
CA GLY A 17 -14.13 30.47 -21.34
C GLY A 17 -12.79 29.79 -21.58
N LEU A 18 -11.67 30.54 -21.57
CA LEU A 18 -10.31 30.01 -21.69
C LEU A 18 -9.89 29.22 -20.43
N HIS A 19 -10.39 29.56 -19.23
CA HIS A 19 -10.18 28.75 -18.03
C HIS A 19 -11.08 27.51 -17.97
N CYS A 20 -12.29 27.55 -18.56
CA CYS A 20 -13.11 26.34 -18.74
C CYS A 20 -12.52 25.36 -19.76
N GLY A 21 -11.73 25.84 -20.73
CA GLY A 21 -11.02 25.01 -21.71
C GLY A 21 -9.78 24.29 -21.18
N CYS A 22 -9.37 24.57 -19.94
CA CYS A 22 -8.28 23.90 -19.22
C CYS A 22 -8.78 22.98 -18.10
N LEU A 23 -10.08 22.65 -18.06
CA LEU A 23 -10.54 21.43 -17.39
C LEU A 23 -10.07 20.25 -18.25
N GLY A 24 -8.76 19.98 -18.15
CA GLY A 24 -8.12 18.84 -18.79
C GLY A 24 -8.90 17.58 -18.46
N GLN A 25 -8.94 16.66 -19.41
CA GLN A 25 -9.39 15.29 -19.16
C GLN A 25 -8.80 14.86 -17.82
N SER A 26 -9.64 14.69 -16.79
CA SER A 26 -9.14 14.17 -15.53
C SER A 26 -8.59 12.79 -15.86
N GLU A 27 -7.30 12.57 -15.69
CA GLU A 27 -6.73 11.25 -15.91
C GLU A 27 -7.50 10.26 -15.01
N GLU A 28 -7.91 9.14 -15.60
CA GLU A 28 -8.58 8.08 -14.83
C GLU A 28 -7.67 7.65 -13.67
N PRO A 29 -8.23 7.31 -12.49
CA PRO A 29 -7.42 6.85 -11.37
C PRO A 29 -6.48 5.74 -11.78
N ARG A 30 -5.21 5.87 -11.41
CA ARG A 30 -4.21 4.83 -11.66
C ARG A 30 -4.30 3.79 -10.57
N LEU A 31 -4.51 2.54 -10.96
CA LEU A 31 -4.40 1.39 -10.06
C LEU A 31 -2.98 0.83 -10.15
N ILE A 32 -2.35 0.63 -9.00
CA ILE A 32 -1.07 -0.07 -8.87
C ILE A 32 -1.35 -1.42 -8.23
N ASP A 33 -0.97 -2.50 -8.91
CA ASP A 33 -1.03 -3.84 -8.34
C ASP A 33 0.20 -4.08 -7.46
N LEU A 34 0.00 -4.28 -6.17
CA LEU A 34 1.07 -4.48 -5.19
C LEU A 34 1.18 -5.95 -4.76
N THR A 35 0.77 -6.87 -5.64
CA THR A 35 0.65 -8.30 -5.34
C THR A 35 1.51 -9.11 -6.30
N TRP A 36 2.32 -10.03 -5.76
CA TRP A 36 3.05 -10.99 -6.58
C TRP A 36 2.10 -12.07 -7.14
N THR A 37 2.41 -12.57 -8.33
CA THR A 37 1.71 -13.73 -8.88
C THR A 37 2.03 -14.96 -8.04
N MET A 38 1.01 -15.72 -7.65
CA MET A 38 1.22 -17.00 -6.98
C MET A 38 1.53 -18.10 -8.00
N GLU A 39 2.71 -18.68 -7.91
CA GLU A 39 3.16 -19.75 -8.79
C GLU A 39 3.95 -20.83 -8.04
N GLU A 40 3.98 -22.04 -8.60
CA GLU A 40 4.79 -23.11 -8.02
C GLU A 40 6.28 -22.75 -8.13
N GLY A 41 7.02 -22.91 -7.03
CA GLY A 41 8.44 -22.56 -6.97
C GLY A 41 8.72 -21.10 -6.59
N MET A 42 7.70 -20.28 -6.34
CA MET A 42 7.90 -18.95 -5.76
C MET A 42 8.56 -19.02 -4.38
N ASN A 43 9.14 -17.90 -3.95
CA ASN A 43 9.72 -17.78 -2.63
C ASN A 43 8.66 -17.99 -1.53
N MET A 44 9.04 -18.77 -0.52
CA MET A 44 8.16 -19.21 0.57
C MET A 44 8.93 -19.20 1.88
N TYR A 45 8.22 -18.98 2.98
CA TYR A 45 8.82 -19.13 4.30
C TYR A 45 9.36 -20.57 4.46
N PRO A 46 10.62 -20.78 4.90
CA PRO A 46 11.31 -22.07 4.77
C PRO A 46 10.60 -23.30 5.36
N THR A 47 9.77 -23.12 6.38
CA THR A 47 9.05 -24.20 7.08
C THR A 47 7.62 -24.39 6.62
N HIS A 48 7.12 -23.57 5.69
CA HIS A 48 5.74 -23.65 5.21
C HIS A 48 5.56 -24.74 4.15
N ALA A 49 4.32 -25.21 4.03
CA ALA A 49 3.93 -26.04 2.90
C ALA A 49 3.98 -25.22 1.61
N GLU A 50 4.49 -25.83 0.54
CA GLU A 50 4.58 -25.19 -0.77
C GLU A 50 3.18 -24.91 -1.36
N TYR A 51 3.08 -23.84 -2.13
CA TYR A 51 1.94 -23.60 -3.02
C TYR A 51 1.90 -24.68 -4.10
N ARG A 52 0.72 -25.28 -4.30
CA ARG A 52 0.47 -26.30 -5.31
C ARG A 52 -0.75 -25.93 -6.15
N PHE A 53 -0.59 -26.01 -7.46
CA PHE A 53 -1.65 -25.75 -8.43
C PHE A 53 -1.90 -26.99 -9.27
N THR A 54 -3.00 -27.68 -9.01
CA THR A 54 -3.35 -28.92 -9.71
C THR A 54 -4.43 -28.67 -10.75
N ILE A 55 -4.13 -28.97 -12.01
CA ILE A 55 -5.13 -28.95 -13.08
C ILE A 55 -6.06 -30.16 -12.88
N VAL A 56 -7.33 -29.90 -12.51
CA VAL A 56 -8.34 -30.97 -12.37
C VAL A 56 -8.92 -31.31 -13.73
N TYR A 57 -9.24 -30.30 -14.53
CA TYR A 57 -9.78 -30.46 -15.88
C TYR A 57 -9.52 -29.22 -16.74
N ARG A 58 -9.16 -29.42 -18.02
CA ARG A 58 -9.08 -28.40 -19.07
C ARG A 58 -9.51 -29.02 -20.40
N GLY A 59 -10.64 -28.59 -20.95
CA GLY A 59 -11.10 -29.13 -22.22
C GLY A 59 -12.52 -28.80 -22.64
N ASN A 60 -12.86 -29.23 -23.86
CA ASN A 60 -14.20 -29.15 -24.40
C ASN A 60 -15.08 -30.27 -23.83
N GLN A 61 -16.25 -29.89 -23.34
CA GLN A 61 -17.27 -30.80 -22.82
C GLN A 61 -18.19 -31.27 -23.94
N THR A 62 -18.77 -32.46 -23.75
CA THR A 62 -19.76 -33.05 -24.67
C THR A 62 -21.00 -32.17 -24.86
N GLY A 63 -21.29 -31.29 -23.89
CA GLY A 63 -22.36 -30.28 -23.98
C GLY A 63 -22.03 -29.06 -24.85
N GLY A 64 -20.88 -29.01 -25.52
CA GLY A 64 -20.51 -27.93 -26.44
C GLY A 64 -19.93 -26.67 -25.79
N TYR A 65 -19.47 -26.76 -24.54
CA TYR A 65 -18.81 -25.67 -23.82
C TYR A 65 -17.41 -26.08 -23.37
N TYR A 66 -16.52 -25.10 -23.20
CA TYR A 66 -15.20 -25.32 -22.61
C TYR A 66 -15.29 -25.21 -21.09
N LEU A 67 -14.66 -26.13 -20.36
CA LEU A 67 -14.55 -26.10 -18.92
C LEU A 67 -13.08 -26.13 -18.51
N GLU A 68 -12.74 -25.30 -17.54
CA GLU A 68 -11.48 -25.37 -16.83
C GLU A 68 -11.75 -25.31 -15.33
N SER A 69 -11.12 -26.21 -14.57
CA SER A 69 -11.20 -26.26 -13.11
C SER A 69 -9.86 -26.72 -12.56
N ASN A 70 -9.38 -26.05 -11.53
CA ASN A 70 -8.10 -26.31 -10.89
C ASN A 70 -8.29 -26.37 -9.37
N GLU A 71 -7.42 -27.11 -8.70
CA GLU A 71 -7.31 -27.19 -7.25
C GLU A 71 -6.08 -26.43 -6.79
N ILE A 72 -6.19 -25.81 -5.62
CA ILE A 72 -5.11 -25.02 -5.02
C ILE A 72 -4.91 -25.50 -3.58
N ALA A 73 -3.67 -25.77 -3.18
CA ALA A 73 -3.30 -26.06 -1.80
C ALA A 73 -2.11 -25.18 -1.39
N MET A 74 -2.19 -24.57 -0.21
CA MET A 74 -1.21 -23.58 0.26
C MET A 74 -1.27 -23.41 1.78
N ASN A 75 -0.26 -22.77 2.36
CA ASN A 75 -0.32 -22.22 3.72
C ASN A 75 -1.12 -20.90 3.72
N GLU A 76 -1.67 -20.48 4.86
CA GLU A 76 -2.30 -19.15 5.02
C GLU A 76 -1.32 -18.00 4.71
N HIS A 77 -0.05 -18.20 5.06
CA HIS A 77 1.05 -17.25 4.95
C HIS A 77 1.87 -17.54 3.69
N THR A 78 1.22 -17.38 2.52
CA THR A 78 1.76 -17.73 1.19
C THR A 78 1.65 -16.53 0.24
N GLY A 79 2.75 -16.16 -0.43
CA GLY A 79 2.77 -15.02 -1.37
C GLY A 79 2.49 -13.70 -0.65
N THR A 80 2.00 -12.69 -1.36
CA THR A 80 1.50 -11.46 -0.71
C THR A 80 0.31 -11.79 0.18
N HIS A 81 0.46 -11.68 1.51
CA HIS A 81 -0.53 -12.20 2.45
C HIS A 81 -0.69 -11.30 3.68
N ILE A 82 -1.84 -11.44 4.35
CA ILE A 82 -2.17 -10.77 5.61
C ILE A 82 -1.90 -11.71 6.78
N ASP A 83 -1.35 -11.14 7.84
CA ASP A 83 -1.37 -11.72 9.17
C ASP A 83 -2.47 -11.08 10.01
N ALA A 84 -3.43 -11.90 10.44
CA ALA A 84 -4.45 -11.47 11.37
C ALA A 84 -3.86 -11.38 12.80
N PRO A 85 -4.44 -10.57 13.70
CA PRO A 85 -3.98 -10.46 15.09
C PRO A 85 -3.84 -11.80 15.81
N ALA A 86 -4.75 -12.74 15.52
CA ALA A 86 -4.72 -14.09 16.06
C ALA A 86 -3.49 -14.92 15.67
N HIS A 87 -2.71 -14.51 14.67
CA HIS A 87 -1.46 -15.16 14.29
C HIS A 87 -0.45 -15.21 15.46
N PHE A 88 -0.39 -14.15 16.26
CA PHE A 88 0.47 -14.07 17.45
C PHE A 88 -0.28 -13.86 18.78
N VAL A 89 -1.58 -13.58 18.76
CA VAL A 89 -2.35 -13.19 19.95
C VAL A 89 -3.55 -14.10 20.17
N PRO A 90 -3.52 -15.00 21.17
CA PRO A 90 -4.65 -15.90 21.46
C PRO A 90 -5.95 -15.13 21.71
N GLY A 91 -6.99 -15.47 20.94
CA GLY A 91 -8.33 -14.87 21.08
C GLY A 91 -8.51 -13.49 20.45
N ALA A 92 -7.48 -12.95 19.78
CA ALA A 92 -7.61 -11.73 18.99
C ALA A 92 -8.37 -12.00 17.66
N TRP A 93 -8.53 -10.96 16.83
CA TRP A 93 -9.23 -11.10 15.56
C TRP A 93 -8.58 -12.16 14.68
N LYS A 94 -9.40 -13.12 14.28
CA LYS A 94 -9.17 -14.00 13.14
C LYS A 94 -9.42 -13.24 11.85
N LEU A 95 -8.91 -13.77 10.74
CA LEU A 95 -8.99 -13.09 9.45
C LEU A 95 -10.42 -12.67 9.06
N ASP A 96 -11.40 -13.55 9.23
CA ASP A 96 -12.81 -13.29 8.89
C ASP A 96 -13.51 -12.27 9.80
N GLN A 97 -12.85 -11.90 10.91
CA GLN A 97 -13.34 -10.97 11.93
C GLN A 97 -12.76 -9.56 11.77
N ILE A 98 -11.71 -9.39 10.96
CA ILE A 98 -11.13 -8.07 10.71
C ILE A 98 -12.17 -7.17 10.03
N PRO A 99 -12.48 -5.98 10.55
CA PRO A 99 -13.39 -5.06 9.90
C PRO A 99 -12.85 -4.66 8.52
N LEU A 100 -13.70 -4.71 7.48
CA LEU A 100 -13.25 -4.39 6.12
C LEU A 100 -12.66 -2.97 5.98
N GLY A 101 -13.23 -2.00 6.70
CA GLY A 101 -12.70 -0.63 6.75
C GLY A 101 -11.33 -0.49 7.45
N HIS A 102 -10.85 -1.56 8.09
CA HIS A 102 -9.50 -1.66 8.64
C HIS A 102 -8.46 -2.03 7.58
N LEU A 103 -8.89 -2.64 6.48
CA LEU A 103 -8.04 -3.11 5.38
C LEU A 103 -7.96 -2.11 4.21
N THR A 104 -8.37 -0.86 4.46
CA THR A 104 -8.24 0.24 3.51
C THR A 104 -8.04 1.57 4.22
N GLY A 105 -7.27 2.46 3.58
CA GLY A 105 -6.93 3.76 4.13
C GLY A 105 -5.90 4.51 3.29
N PRO A 106 -5.52 5.72 3.71
CA PRO A 106 -4.49 6.51 3.04
C PRO A 106 -3.16 5.75 3.03
N GLY A 107 -2.55 5.63 1.85
CA GLY A 107 -1.28 4.96 1.66
C GLY A 107 -0.10 5.86 2.00
N VAL A 108 0.89 5.27 2.69
CA VAL A 108 2.17 5.88 3.04
C VAL A 108 3.29 4.97 2.54
N MET A 109 4.11 5.45 1.61
CA MET A 109 5.24 4.69 1.08
C MET A 109 6.55 5.17 1.72
N ILE A 110 7.15 4.32 2.55
CA ILE A 110 8.45 4.54 3.21
C ILE A 110 9.54 3.73 2.49
N ASP A 111 10.37 4.43 1.72
CA ASP A 111 11.52 3.84 1.03
C ASP A 111 12.78 3.97 1.90
N VAL A 112 13.40 2.85 2.24
CA VAL A 112 14.63 2.80 3.05
C VAL A 112 15.82 2.19 2.32
N ARG A 113 15.71 1.88 1.02
CA ARG A 113 16.75 1.14 0.28
C ARG A 113 18.14 1.76 0.38
N ASP A 114 18.21 3.08 0.28
CA ASP A 114 19.47 3.83 0.39
C ASP A 114 20.13 3.73 1.79
N LYS A 115 19.39 3.28 2.81
CA LYS A 115 19.86 3.14 4.19
C LYS A 115 20.34 1.73 4.54
N ILE A 116 20.01 0.74 3.72
CA ILE A 116 20.33 -0.67 3.96
C ILE A 116 21.82 -0.90 3.82
N GLY A 117 22.42 -0.43 2.72
CA GLY A 117 23.83 -0.61 2.42
C GLY A 117 24.22 -2.10 2.49
N ASP A 118 25.28 -2.41 3.26
CA ASP A 118 25.75 -3.79 3.44
C ASP A 118 25.01 -4.53 4.59
N ASN A 119 24.00 -3.92 5.21
CA ASN A 119 23.23 -4.52 6.30
C ASN A 119 21.91 -5.09 5.77
N THR A 120 21.94 -6.35 5.33
CA THR A 120 20.75 -7.08 4.86
C THR A 120 19.68 -7.23 5.95
N ASP A 121 20.01 -7.05 7.22
CA ASP A 121 19.08 -7.09 8.36
C ASP A 121 18.76 -5.67 8.87
N TYR A 122 18.69 -4.70 7.96
CA TYR A 122 18.34 -3.33 8.31
C TYR A 122 16.94 -3.25 8.94
N ALA A 123 16.89 -2.82 10.19
CA ALA A 123 15.65 -2.62 10.93
C ALA A 123 15.24 -1.14 10.82
N VAL A 124 14.15 -0.86 10.09
CA VAL A 124 13.58 0.48 9.93
C VAL A 124 13.33 1.08 11.32
N THR A 125 13.99 2.20 11.59
CA THR A 125 14.02 2.81 12.92
C THR A 125 12.91 3.84 13.08
N LYS A 126 12.64 4.20 14.34
CA LYS A 126 11.79 5.35 14.67
C LYS A 126 12.28 6.63 13.99
N GLN A 127 13.59 6.82 13.87
CA GLN A 127 14.14 8.02 13.24
C GLN A 127 13.80 8.05 11.75
N ASP A 128 13.81 6.91 11.06
CA ASP A 128 13.44 6.83 9.64
C ASP A 128 11.99 7.26 9.42
N LEU A 129 11.07 6.81 10.29
CA LEU A 129 9.67 7.22 10.25
C LEU A 129 9.51 8.73 10.49
N GLN A 130 10.25 9.28 11.46
CA GLN A 130 10.23 10.71 11.76
C GLN A 130 10.85 11.55 10.64
N ASP A 131 11.89 11.05 9.99
CA ASP A 131 12.53 11.69 8.83
C ASP A 131 11.56 11.76 7.66
N TRP A 132 10.89 10.64 7.38
CA TRP A 132 9.85 10.57 6.38
C TRP A 132 8.74 11.60 6.65
N GLU A 133 8.28 11.72 7.91
CA GLU A 133 7.25 12.72 8.24
C GLU A 133 7.71 14.17 8.13
N ARG A 134 9.01 14.44 8.32
CA ARG A 134 9.57 15.78 8.10
C ARG A 134 9.55 16.17 6.63
N GLU A 135 9.67 15.20 5.74
CA GLU A 135 9.71 15.40 4.30
C GLU A 135 8.30 15.41 3.67
N TYR A 136 7.47 14.44 4.03
CA TYR A 136 6.19 14.17 3.37
C TYR A 136 4.95 14.54 4.20
N GLY A 137 5.16 15.01 5.43
CA GLY A 137 4.10 15.33 6.38
C GLY A 137 3.74 14.16 7.30
N ARG A 138 2.91 14.45 8.31
CA ARG A 138 2.52 13.46 9.33
C ARG A 138 1.81 12.26 8.68
N ILE A 139 2.14 11.04 9.13
CA ILE A 139 1.41 9.83 8.78
C ILE A 139 -0.07 10.05 9.13
N PRO A 140 -1.00 9.93 8.15
CA PRO A 140 -2.41 10.23 8.34
C PRO A 140 -3.09 9.22 9.27
N GLU A 141 -4.18 9.63 9.91
CA GLU A 141 -5.04 8.74 10.69
C GLU A 141 -5.65 7.65 9.79
N GLY A 142 -5.76 6.44 10.32
CA GLY A 142 -6.11 5.26 9.56
C GLY A 142 -5.12 4.90 8.45
N GLY A 143 -3.86 5.33 8.55
CA GLY A 143 -2.84 5.12 7.53
C GLY A 143 -2.51 3.65 7.30
N ILE A 144 -2.15 3.34 6.05
CA ILE A 144 -1.59 2.05 5.64
C ILE A 144 -0.17 2.30 5.14
N ILE A 145 0.81 1.82 5.92
CA ILE A 145 2.22 1.98 5.61
C ILE A 145 2.66 0.84 4.70
N MET A 146 3.40 1.15 3.66
CA MET A 146 4.16 0.21 2.85
C MET A 146 5.64 0.54 3.04
N SER A 147 6.39 -0.39 3.62
CA SER A 147 7.82 -0.27 3.90
C SER A 147 8.59 -1.03 2.84
N TRP A 148 9.47 -0.34 2.13
CA TRP A 148 10.22 -0.91 1.02
C TRP A 148 11.68 -1.08 1.36
N GLY A 149 12.06 -2.36 1.50
CA GLY A 149 13.39 -2.82 1.86
C GLY A 149 14.18 -3.44 0.72
N GLU A 150 13.59 -3.94 -0.38
CA GLU A 150 14.19 -4.35 -1.68
C GLU A 150 13.47 -5.59 -2.28
N GLN A 151 13.06 -5.51 -3.55
CA GLN A 151 12.04 -6.40 -4.16
C GLN A 151 12.58 -7.72 -4.73
N PHE A 152 13.49 -8.39 -4.02
CA PHE A 152 14.16 -9.58 -4.56
C PHE A 152 13.28 -10.84 -4.70
N PHE A 153 11.96 -10.71 -4.53
CA PHE A 153 11.00 -11.82 -4.51
C PHE A 153 11.06 -12.71 -5.75
N GLU A 154 11.33 -12.16 -6.94
CA GLU A 154 11.41 -12.94 -8.18
C GLU A 154 12.84 -13.37 -8.54
N GLU A 155 13.86 -12.91 -7.81
CA GLU A 155 15.27 -13.23 -8.07
C GLU A 155 15.73 -14.57 -7.43
N GLY A 156 14.79 -15.30 -6.82
CA GLY A 156 15.02 -16.58 -6.18
C GLY A 156 15.35 -16.47 -4.69
N PRO A 157 15.62 -17.61 -4.02
CA PRO A 157 15.66 -17.66 -2.56
C PRO A 157 16.93 -17.05 -1.97
N VAL A 158 18.07 -17.08 -2.66
CA VAL A 158 19.30 -16.48 -2.11
C VAL A 158 19.20 -14.95 -2.04
N PRO A 159 18.83 -14.21 -3.11
CA PRO A 159 18.64 -12.76 -3.03
C PRO A 159 17.49 -12.36 -2.09
N TYR A 160 16.44 -13.18 -2.00
CA TYR A 160 15.24 -12.82 -1.25
C TYR A 160 15.26 -13.22 0.23
N LEU A 161 15.67 -14.45 0.52
CA LEU A 161 15.68 -15.03 1.85
C LEU A 161 17.07 -15.01 2.49
N GLY A 162 18.13 -14.68 1.73
CA GLY A 162 19.52 -14.84 2.16
C GLY A 162 20.04 -16.28 2.07
N SER A 163 19.17 -17.26 1.78
CA SER A 163 19.55 -18.68 1.68
C SER A 163 18.58 -19.48 0.81
N ASP A 164 19.09 -20.49 0.11
CA ASP A 164 18.29 -21.51 -0.58
C ASP A 164 17.95 -22.73 0.31
N GLN A 165 18.41 -22.72 1.56
CA GLN A 165 18.16 -23.80 2.51
C GLN A 165 16.80 -23.61 3.18
N LYS A 166 16.09 -24.73 3.38
CA LYS A 166 14.82 -24.75 4.12
C LYS A 166 15.04 -24.63 5.64
N ASN A 167 15.63 -23.52 6.08
CA ASN A 167 15.96 -23.23 7.47
C ASN A 167 15.69 -21.75 7.80
N ALA A 168 14.71 -21.49 8.66
CA ALA A 168 14.34 -20.13 9.07
C ALA A 168 15.46 -19.38 9.82
N SER A 169 16.43 -20.07 10.42
CA SER A 169 17.57 -19.43 11.08
C SER A 169 18.64 -18.89 10.13
N LEU A 170 18.47 -19.08 8.83
CA LEU A 170 19.36 -18.56 7.78
C LEU A 170 18.72 -17.40 7.00
N LEU A 171 17.57 -16.91 7.47
CA LEU A 171 16.90 -15.79 6.86
C LEU A 171 17.67 -14.49 7.11
N HIS A 172 17.82 -13.69 6.07
CA HIS A 172 18.35 -12.34 6.16
C HIS A 172 17.50 -11.42 5.29
N SER A 173 16.89 -10.43 5.93
CA SER A 173 16.05 -9.45 5.25
C SER A 173 15.81 -8.24 6.14
N PRO A 174 15.56 -7.06 5.54
CA PRO A 174 15.11 -5.91 6.29
C PRO A 174 13.79 -6.19 7.04
N GLY A 175 13.52 -5.37 8.05
CA GLY A 175 12.28 -5.43 8.82
C GLY A 175 12.03 -4.12 9.56
N LEU A 176 11.04 -4.10 10.46
CA LEU A 176 10.78 -2.95 11.34
C LEU A 176 11.48 -3.15 12.69
N HIS A 177 12.17 -2.12 13.18
CA HIS A 177 12.75 -2.16 14.51
C HIS A 177 11.64 -2.13 15.59
N PRO A 178 11.75 -2.87 16.71
CA PRO A 178 10.73 -2.90 17.76
C PRO A 178 10.39 -1.51 18.33
N ASP A 179 11.38 -0.65 18.54
CA ASP A 179 11.14 0.74 18.98
C ASP A 179 10.36 1.58 17.96
N ALA A 180 10.49 1.27 16.67
CA ALA A 180 9.72 1.92 15.60
C ALA A 180 8.27 1.43 15.60
N ALA A 181 8.07 0.11 15.75
CA ALA A 181 6.75 -0.50 15.92
C ALA A 181 6.03 0.09 17.13
N GLN A 182 6.71 0.15 18.29
CA GLN A 182 6.13 0.72 19.50
C GLN A 182 5.82 2.21 19.35
N TRP A 183 6.70 2.97 18.68
CA TRP A 183 6.45 4.38 18.42
C TRP A 183 5.21 4.60 17.54
N LEU A 184 4.97 3.76 16.53
CA LEU A 184 3.76 3.82 15.72
C LEU A 184 2.52 3.55 16.58
N VAL A 185 2.51 2.49 17.38
CA VAL A 185 1.43 2.17 18.33
C VAL A 185 1.13 3.35 19.26
N ASP A 186 2.17 3.96 19.82
CA ASP A 186 2.02 5.00 20.84
C ASP A 186 1.60 6.36 20.25
N ASN A 187 1.92 6.62 18.98
CA ASN A 187 1.86 7.98 18.44
C ASN A 187 1.04 8.14 17.16
N ARG A 188 0.65 7.05 16.48
CA ARG A 188 -0.07 7.09 15.20
C ARG A 188 -1.25 6.14 15.22
N ASP A 189 -2.29 6.49 14.46
CA ASP A 189 -3.42 5.60 14.17
C ASP A 189 -3.14 4.90 12.83
N VAL A 190 -2.31 3.87 12.88
CA VAL A 190 -1.97 3.03 11.71
C VAL A 190 -2.80 1.75 11.79
N LYS A 191 -3.41 1.38 10.66
CA LYS A 191 -4.24 0.17 10.58
C LYS A 191 -3.46 -1.05 10.08
N VAL A 192 -2.57 -0.81 9.12
CA VAL A 192 -1.86 -1.85 8.38
C VAL A 192 -0.43 -1.40 8.10
N ILE A 193 0.52 -2.32 8.19
CA ILE A 193 1.90 -2.15 7.72
C ILE A 193 2.24 -3.31 6.79
N GLY A 194 2.62 -3.00 5.55
CA GLY A 194 3.10 -3.95 4.57
C GLY A 194 4.60 -3.89 4.38
N PHE A 195 5.20 -5.05 4.15
CA PHE A 195 6.62 -5.26 3.92
C PHE A 195 6.80 -6.03 2.60
N ASP A 196 7.82 -5.71 1.83
CA ASP A 196 8.18 -6.49 0.62
C ASP A 196 9.01 -7.75 0.94
N THR A 197 9.37 -7.95 2.20
CA THR A 197 10.12 -9.09 2.72
C THR A 197 9.20 -10.19 3.27
N ILE A 198 9.80 -11.37 3.56
CA ILE A 198 9.13 -12.57 4.08
C ILE A 198 8.70 -12.47 5.56
N SER A 199 8.93 -11.31 6.18
CA SER A 199 8.71 -11.09 7.61
C SER A 199 8.63 -9.59 7.92
N ALA A 200 7.71 -9.18 8.80
CA ALA A 200 7.74 -7.83 9.40
C ALA A 200 8.95 -7.57 10.31
N ASP A 201 9.48 -8.63 10.93
CA ASP A 201 10.74 -8.61 11.67
C ASP A 201 11.93 -8.82 10.73
N THR A 202 13.13 -8.42 11.13
CA THR A 202 14.36 -8.74 10.39
C THR A 202 14.52 -10.25 10.24
N GLY A 203 15.14 -10.69 9.15
CA GLY A 203 15.26 -12.11 8.82
C GLY A 203 15.92 -12.94 9.92
N ASP A 204 16.90 -12.36 10.62
CA ASP A 204 17.63 -12.99 11.72
C ASP A 204 16.83 -13.11 13.04
N SER A 205 15.62 -12.55 13.10
CA SER A 205 14.79 -12.54 14.31
C SER A 205 14.22 -13.92 14.63
N THR A 206 14.46 -14.36 15.86
CA THR A 206 13.91 -15.62 16.42
C THR A 206 12.80 -15.38 17.44
N THR A 207 12.53 -14.12 17.78
CA THR A 207 11.58 -13.76 18.84
C THR A 207 10.41 -12.92 18.34
N TYR A 208 10.44 -12.47 17.07
CA TYR A 208 9.38 -11.73 16.38
C TYR A 208 8.78 -10.57 17.20
N PRO A 209 9.60 -9.68 17.79
CA PRO A 209 9.12 -8.57 18.61
C PRO A 209 8.19 -7.63 17.84
N THR A 210 8.41 -7.38 16.55
CA THR A 210 7.55 -6.49 15.76
C THR A 210 6.15 -7.07 15.62
N HIS A 211 6.01 -8.36 15.26
CA HIS A 211 4.71 -9.04 15.27
C HIS A 211 4.01 -8.91 16.63
N LYS A 212 4.76 -9.14 17.72
CA LYS A 212 4.26 -9.08 19.10
C LYS A 212 3.93 -7.66 19.59
N ILE A 213 4.32 -6.62 18.88
CA ILE A 213 3.97 -5.23 19.19
C ILE A 213 2.77 -4.78 18.33
N LEU A 214 2.79 -5.06 17.03
CA LEU A 214 1.78 -4.59 16.09
C LEU A 214 0.44 -5.33 16.23
N LEU A 215 0.48 -6.67 16.20
CA LEU A 215 -0.74 -7.49 16.14
C LEU A 215 -1.65 -7.36 17.37
N PRO A 216 -1.14 -7.28 18.63
CA PRO A 216 -2.01 -7.03 19.79
C PRO A 216 -2.74 -5.68 19.76
N ASN A 217 -2.22 -4.71 19.00
CA ASN A 217 -2.83 -3.40 18.81
C ASN A 217 -3.72 -3.34 17.57
N ASN A 218 -4.06 -4.50 16.98
CA ASN A 218 -4.81 -4.64 15.74
C ASN A 218 -4.17 -3.89 14.56
N ILE A 219 -2.85 -3.69 14.57
CA ILE A 219 -2.13 -3.22 13.39
C ILE A 219 -1.81 -4.45 12.56
N ILE A 220 -2.51 -4.60 11.43
CA ILE A 220 -2.42 -5.77 10.54
C ILE A 220 -1.08 -5.72 9.82
N ILE A 221 -0.46 -6.88 9.64
CA ILE A 221 0.78 -7.03 8.88
C ILE A 221 0.45 -7.59 7.49
N ILE A 222 1.16 -7.09 6.49
CA ILE A 222 1.20 -7.69 5.15
C ILE A 222 2.65 -7.99 4.81
N GLU A 223 2.92 -9.19 4.31
CA GLU A 223 4.26 -9.59 3.89
C GLU A 223 4.29 -9.85 2.39
N ASN A 224 5.49 -9.82 1.81
CA ASN A 224 5.73 -10.02 0.39
C ASN A 224 4.93 -9.04 -0.51
N VAL A 225 4.85 -7.76 -0.16
CA VAL A 225 4.21 -6.74 -1.00
C VAL A 225 5.06 -6.48 -2.26
N GLY A 226 4.43 -6.51 -3.42
CA GLY A 226 5.08 -6.29 -4.72
C GLY A 226 5.04 -4.83 -5.17
N HIS A 227 5.89 -4.49 -6.14
CA HIS A 227 5.84 -3.25 -6.94
C HIS A 227 5.75 -1.93 -6.14
N LEU A 228 6.30 -1.89 -4.93
CA LEU A 228 6.32 -0.69 -4.08
C LEU A 228 7.00 0.52 -4.74
N ASN A 229 7.90 0.30 -5.70
CA ASN A 229 8.54 1.31 -6.54
C ASN A 229 7.56 2.15 -7.36
N GLU A 230 6.34 1.66 -7.58
CA GLU A 230 5.30 2.38 -8.32
C GLU A 230 4.43 3.27 -7.43
N MET A 231 4.49 3.10 -6.12
CA MET A 231 3.67 3.82 -5.15
C MET A 231 4.35 5.15 -4.73
N PRO A 232 3.65 6.29 -4.81
CA PRO A 232 4.20 7.56 -4.35
C PRO A 232 4.28 7.58 -2.81
N PRO A 233 5.18 8.39 -2.22
CA PRO A 233 5.26 8.58 -0.77
C PRO A 233 3.91 8.86 -0.12
N THR A 234 3.10 9.73 -0.72
CA THR A 234 1.75 10.09 -0.25
C THR A 234 0.76 10.23 -1.40
N GLY A 235 -0.53 10.36 -1.10
CA GLY A 235 -1.58 10.63 -2.09
C GLY A 235 -2.22 9.40 -2.72
N SER A 236 -1.90 8.20 -2.21
CA SER A 236 -2.58 6.97 -2.60
C SER A 236 -3.63 6.54 -1.56
N THR A 237 -4.57 5.69 -1.99
CA THR A 237 -5.42 4.90 -1.08
C THR A 237 -5.11 3.43 -1.29
N VAL A 238 -4.75 2.73 -0.23
CA VAL A 238 -4.41 1.30 -0.29
C VAL A 238 -5.62 0.45 0.06
N TYR A 239 -5.71 -0.70 -0.59
CA TYR A 239 -6.69 -1.75 -0.36
C TYR A 239 -5.96 -3.07 -0.22
N ALA A 240 -6.19 -3.79 0.87
CA ALA A 240 -5.68 -5.15 1.09
C ALA A 240 -6.86 -6.12 1.20
N MET A 241 -7.13 -6.88 0.15
CA MET A 241 -8.34 -7.70 0.04
C MET A 241 -8.01 -9.21 0.12
N PRO A 242 -8.02 -9.82 1.34
CA PRO A 242 -7.75 -11.23 1.51
C PRO A 242 -8.95 -12.11 1.16
N ILE A 243 -8.67 -13.38 0.84
CA ILE A 243 -9.70 -14.42 0.86
C ILE A 243 -10.27 -14.50 2.27
N LYS A 244 -11.60 -14.47 2.43
CA LYS A 244 -12.25 -14.49 3.76
C LYS A 244 -12.31 -15.91 4.36
N ILE A 245 -11.16 -16.42 4.79
CA ILE A 245 -11.02 -17.72 5.48
C ILE A 245 -11.55 -17.61 6.92
N GLY A 246 -12.51 -18.46 7.28
CA GLY A 246 -13.04 -18.54 8.64
C GLY A 246 -12.03 -19.16 9.61
N ASP A 247 -11.86 -18.58 10.79
CA ASP A 247 -10.88 -19.00 11.82
C ASP A 247 -9.41 -18.94 11.35
N GLY A 248 -9.13 -18.25 10.25
CA GLY A 248 -7.78 -18.12 9.71
C GLY A 248 -6.88 -17.20 10.56
N SER A 249 -5.60 -17.56 10.68
CA SER A 249 -4.56 -16.67 11.20
C SER A 249 -3.96 -15.75 10.14
N GLY A 250 -4.18 -16.06 8.87
CA GLY A 250 -3.82 -15.21 7.74
C GLY A 250 -4.49 -15.67 6.45
N ALA A 251 -4.20 -14.99 5.34
CA ALA A 251 -4.49 -15.47 4.00
C ALA A 251 -3.73 -14.66 2.94
N PRO A 252 -3.50 -15.23 1.74
CA PRO A 252 -3.12 -14.43 0.59
C PRO A 252 -4.11 -13.29 0.35
N THR A 253 -3.58 -12.15 -0.05
CA THR A 253 -4.35 -10.91 -0.23
C THR A 253 -4.03 -10.24 -1.55
N ARG A 254 -5.05 -9.72 -2.23
CA ARG A 254 -4.83 -8.80 -3.36
C ARG A 254 -4.66 -7.40 -2.79
N VAL A 255 -3.41 -6.94 -2.76
CA VAL A 255 -3.04 -5.59 -2.37
C VAL A 255 -2.93 -4.72 -3.61
N PHE A 256 -3.57 -3.57 -3.59
CA PHE A 256 -3.43 -2.57 -4.64
C PHE A 256 -3.58 -1.16 -4.08
N ALA A 257 -3.03 -0.18 -4.77
CA ALA A 257 -3.18 1.22 -4.46
C ALA A 257 -3.93 1.94 -5.59
N ILE A 258 -4.78 2.89 -5.22
CA ILE A 258 -5.39 3.84 -6.16
C ILE A 258 -4.71 5.19 -5.94
N ILE A 259 -4.22 5.77 -7.02
CA ILE A 259 -3.78 7.17 -7.07
C ILE A 259 -4.82 7.93 -7.86
N ASP A 260 -5.46 8.90 -7.21
CA ASP A 260 -6.48 9.73 -7.83
C ASP A 260 -6.22 11.20 -7.50
N ASP A 261 -5.64 11.91 -8.46
CA ASP A 261 -5.34 13.34 -8.39
C ASP A 261 -6.59 14.21 -8.16
N ARG A 262 -7.79 13.66 -8.35
CA ARG A 262 -9.08 14.32 -8.04
C ARG A 262 -9.38 14.30 -6.54
N THR A 263 -8.84 13.34 -5.80
CA THR A 263 -9.05 13.16 -4.34
C THR A 263 -7.88 13.63 -3.49
N SER A 264 -6.69 13.77 -4.07
CA SER A 264 -5.49 14.35 -3.44
C SER A 264 -5.67 15.83 -3.02
N ALA A 265 -6.79 16.47 -3.37
CA ALA A 265 -7.15 17.83 -2.97
C ALA A 265 -7.58 17.99 -1.50
N ALA A 266 -7.44 16.98 -0.64
CA ALA A 266 -7.56 17.17 0.80
C ALA A 266 -6.45 18.08 1.41
N GLY A 267 -5.49 18.54 0.59
CA GLY A 267 -4.44 19.47 0.98
C GLY A 267 -4.34 20.78 0.18
N LEU A 268 -5.23 21.05 -0.79
CA LEU A 268 -5.29 22.38 -1.40
C LEU A 268 -6.05 23.31 -0.45
N THR A 269 -5.36 23.89 0.53
CA THR A 269 -5.74 25.23 1.00
C THR A 269 -5.88 26.08 -0.24
N THR A 270 -7.09 26.48 -0.61
CA THR A 270 -7.39 27.23 -1.82
C THR A 270 -6.77 28.63 -1.70
N PRO A 271 -5.67 28.97 -2.41
CA PRO A 271 -5.19 30.35 -2.45
C PRO A 271 -5.79 31.06 -3.67
N ASP A 272 -6.21 30.31 -4.69
CA ASP A 272 -6.44 30.88 -6.01
C ASP A 272 -7.87 31.35 -6.20
N PHE A 273 -8.86 30.77 -5.53
CA PHE A 273 -10.25 31.20 -5.74
C PHE A 273 -10.49 32.62 -5.20
N ILE A 274 -9.89 32.99 -4.07
CA ILE A 274 -10.01 34.33 -3.49
C ILE A 274 -9.23 35.36 -4.32
N LEU A 275 -8.04 35.02 -4.80
CA LEU A 275 -7.24 35.90 -5.66
C LEU A 275 -7.91 36.13 -7.02
N ILE A 276 -8.50 35.08 -7.62
CA ILE A 276 -9.24 35.20 -8.88
C ILE A 276 -10.50 36.04 -8.69
N LEU A 277 -11.25 35.84 -7.60
CA LEU A 277 -12.45 36.63 -7.30
C LEU A 277 -12.08 38.10 -7.01
N ALA A 278 -11.00 38.36 -6.27
CA ALA A 278 -10.53 39.72 -5.98
C ALA A 278 -10.05 40.45 -7.23
N SER A 279 -9.37 39.73 -8.14
CA SER A 279 -8.91 40.26 -9.43
C SER A 279 -10.07 40.61 -10.35
N ALA A 280 -11.08 39.73 -10.42
CA ALA A 280 -12.29 39.97 -11.20
C ALA A 280 -13.11 41.14 -10.65
N ILE A 281 -13.23 41.27 -9.32
CA ILE A 281 -13.92 42.39 -8.68
C ILE A 281 -13.17 43.72 -8.91
N MET A 282 -11.84 43.76 -8.78
CA MET A 282 -11.06 44.97 -9.09
C MET A 282 -11.24 45.44 -10.53
N LEU A 283 -11.25 44.50 -11.50
CA LEU A 283 -11.44 44.83 -12.92
C LEU A 283 -12.85 45.35 -13.21
N ILE A 284 -13.87 44.86 -12.52
CA ILE A 284 -15.25 45.36 -12.63
C ILE A 284 -15.38 46.76 -12.02
N VAL A 285 -14.75 47.00 -10.86
CA VAL A 285 -14.77 48.32 -10.19
C VAL A 285 -14.00 49.39 -10.97
N GLN A 286 -12.93 49.02 -11.70
CA GLN A 286 -12.19 49.96 -12.56
C GLN A 286 -12.90 50.26 -13.90
N ALA A 287 -13.89 49.46 -14.28
CA ALA A 287 -14.66 49.62 -15.53
C ALA A 287 -16.01 50.34 -15.36
N MET A 288 -16.38 50.70 -14.12
CA MET A 288 -17.53 51.55 -13.76
C MET A 288 -17.10 53.00 -13.57
#